data_AF-A0A0G1LBK6-F1
#
_entry.id   AF-A0A0G1LBK6-F1
#
_cell.length_a   1.000
_cell.length_b   1.000
_cell.length_c   1.000
_cell.angle_alpha   90.00
_cell.angle_beta   90.00
_cell.angle_gamma   90.00
#
_symmetry.space_group_name_H-M   'P 1'
#
loop_
_entity.id
_entity.type
_entity.pdbx_description
1 polymer ?
#
loop_
_entity_poly.entity_id
_entity_poly.type
_entity_poly.pdbx_seq_one_letter_code
_entity_poly.pdbx_strand_id
1 'polypeptide(L)'
;MFSSSNKIKTINTAPPLDSNFGSEFIHTMQDDLNPTAAAQKKTITPQESVPARKNINPSPVLASTSPFLSQTESGPTAKMHSENAPSPINATLSDTKPFEGATNERNFSSNNTSPFPVQAAPKKSSVLWKMLTTLIVILIIGVLAAGAYYFFVVKNAPASKTSSPENEPIENSTPTPSEEQVLITPVSEKYSYEKPNYLPINIELSSSEEIQKIVSTTAEEISNIQTKVPFEFIVTDSNNTPIAFPIFSVASNLNLSSELLANLEESFSFFIHNEQGKTRTGIAIELKNKNNVLAEMLNQESTLTENLSFLFLSKPIINEKIVFKSGEYNGVKVRFFNLAANDDSTSIDYGIYDNKLIIATSKNAMWAIIDKIVAQKTQSQPGLQGTSDLNIKTLLENSPVQAPVLTENGSSQPQAVPPIAN
;
A
#
# COMPACT_ATOMS: atom_id res chain seq x y z
N MET A 1 -6.28 59.88 -20.42
CA MET A 1 -6.09 60.63 -19.16
C MET A 1 -5.83 59.61 -18.06
N PHE A 2 -4.61 59.68 -17.50
CA PHE A 2 -4.05 59.14 -16.23
C PHE A 2 -4.54 57.78 -15.71
N SER A 3 -3.70 56.74 -15.63
CA SER A 3 -2.50 56.53 -14.79
C SER A 3 -2.83 55.63 -13.61
N SER A 4 -2.20 54.45 -13.56
CA SER A 4 -1.58 53.89 -12.35
C SER A 4 -0.77 52.65 -12.74
N SER A 5 0.54 52.86 -12.85
CA SER A 5 1.56 51.84 -13.02
C SER A 5 1.78 51.09 -11.70
N ASN A 6 1.78 49.76 -11.73
CA ASN A 6 2.30 48.95 -10.64
C ASN A 6 3.62 48.32 -11.06
N LYS A 7 4.72 48.84 -10.50
CA LYS A 7 6.09 48.32 -10.67
C LYS A 7 6.27 47.10 -9.77
N ILE A 8 6.45 45.93 -10.37
CA ILE A 8 6.96 44.74 -9.68
C ILE A 8 8.48 44.90 -9.54
N LYS A 9 8.96 44.91 -8.29
CA LYS A 9 10.38 45.01 -7.93
C LYS A 9 10.93 43.59 -7.79
N THR A 10 11.56 43.08 -8.83
CA THR A 10 12.30 41.81 -8.79
C THR A 10 13.63 42.04 -8.08
N ILE A 11 13.86 41.36 -6.95
CA ILE A 11 15.16 41.30 -6.28
C ILE A 11 15.59 39.84 -6.32
N ASN A 12 16.39 39.48 -7.32
CA ASN A 12 17.19 38.26 -7.32
C ASN A 12 18.63 38.70 -7.57
N THR A 13 19.41 38.77 -6.50
CA THR A 13 20.86 38.96 -6.57
C THR A 13 21.47 37.70 -5.97
N ALA A 14 21.79 36.74 -6.85
CA ALA A 14 22.65 35.63 -6.47
C ALA A 14 24.08 36.16 -6.30
N PRO A 15 24.83 35.73 -5.27
CA PRO A 15 26.23 36.09 -5.12
C PRO A 15 27.07 35.43 -6.24
N PRO A 16 28.16 36.09 -6.70
CA PRO A 16 29.08 35.51 -7.67
C PRO A 16 29.80 34.29 -7.06
N LEU A 17 29.80 33.17 -7.79
CA LEU A 17 30.65 32.03 -7.48
C LEU A 17 32.11 32.38 -7.78
N ASP A 18 32.96 32.27 -6.77
CA ASP A 18 34.41 32.29 -6.90
C ASP A 18 34.88 31.10 -7.76
N SER A 19 35.43 31.41 -8.93
CA SER A 19 36.09 30.45 -9.81
C SER A 19 37.54 30.25 -9.37
N ASN A 20 37.76 29.38 -8.38
CA ASN A 20 39.10 28.89 -8.05
C ASN A 20 39.04 27.43 -7.56
N PHE A 21 38.54 26.55 -8.43
CA PHE A 21 38.71 25.11 -8.29
C PHE A 21 39.87 24.66 -9.16
N GLY A 22 40.88 24.08 -8.51
CA GLY A 22 42.04 23.49 -9.15
C GLY A 22 41.65 22.48 -10.20
N SER A 23 42.41 22.47 -11.30
CA SER A 23 42.27 21.57 -12.43
C SER A 23 42.73 20.14 -12.09
N GLU A 24 42.05 19.49 -11.16
CA GLU A 24 42.17 18.05 -10.95
C GLU A 24 41.02 17.33 -11.66
N PHE A 25 41.34 16.84 -12.86
CA PHE A 25 40.73 15.73 -13.60
C PHE A 25 39.21 15.59 -13.53
N ILE A 26 38.50 16.40 -14.35
CA ILE A 26 37.16 16.02 -14.81
C ILE A 26 37.34 14.88 -15.82
N HIS A 27 37.16 13.64 -15.38
CA HIS A 27 36.98 12.50 -16.27
C HIS A 27 35.66 12.69 -17.03
N THR A 28 35.73 12.84 -18.35
CA THR A 28 34.53 12.91 -19.18
C THR A 28 34.16 11.50 -19.64
N MET A 29 32.88 11.18 -19.76
CA MET A 29 32.41 9.91 -20.34
C MET A 29 32.95 9.66 -21.76
N GLN A 30 33.47 10.70 -22.43
CA GLN A 30 34.12 10.60 -23.73
C GLN A 30 35.48 9.86 -23.65
N ASP A 31 36.17 9.91 -22.51
CA ASP A 31 37.46 9.26 -22.28
C ASP A 31 37.32 7.74 -22.07
N ASP A 32 36.19 7.28 -21.51
CA ASP A 32 35.90 5.86 -21.26
C ASP A 32 35.46 5.09 -22.50
N LEU A 33 35.13 5.78 -23.60
CA LEU A 33 34.68 5.17 -24.85
C LEU A 33 35.81 4.94 -25.87
N ASN A 34 37.07 5.29 -25.54
CA ASN A 34 38.19 5.15 -26.45
C ASN A 34 39.12 3.97 -26.05
N PRO A 35 39.01 2.79 -26.70
CA PRO A 35 39.73 1.57 -26.28
C PRO A 35 41.25 1.62 -26.48
N THR A 36 41.80 2.70 -27.03
CA THR A 36 43.24 2.90 -27.23
C THR A 36 43.96 3.61 -26.07
N ALA A 37 43.23 4.13 -25.07
CA ALA A 37 43.83 4.78 -23.90
C ALA A 37 44.27 3.79 -22.78
N ALA A 38 43.87 2.51 -22.86
CA ALA A 38 44.17 1.51 -21.84
C ALA A 38 45.59 0.89 -21.93
N ALA A 39 46.40 1.24 -22.94
CA ALA A 39 47.70 0.60 -23.19
C ALA A 39 48.91 1.25 -22.48
N GLN A 40 48.71 2.25 -21.62
CA GLN A 40 49.81 2.92 -20.89
C GLN A 40 49.52 3.06 -19.39
N LYS A 41 49.33 1.93 -18.68
CA LYS A 41 49.52 1.91 -17.23
C LYS A 41 50.80 1.18 -16.87
N LYS A 42 51.70 1.96 -16.27
CA LYS A 42 53.06 1.66 -15.85
C LYS A 42 53.07 0.60 -14.76
N THR A 43 53.78 -0.49 -15.00
CA THR A 43 54.08 -1.59 -14.08
C THR A 43 54.72 -1.09 -12.80
N ILE A 44 54.07 -1.28 -11.66
CA ILE A 44 54.69 -1.19 -10.33
C ILE A 44 54.82 -2.62 -9.81
N THR A 45 56.06 -3.08 -9.72
CA THR A 45 56.46 -4.40 -9.24
C THR A 45 56.43 -4.44 -7.70
N PRO A 46 55.70 -5.36 -7.06
CA PRO A 46 55.88 -5.66 -5.65
C PRO A 46 56.85 -6.84 -5.47
N GLN A 47 57.75 -6.66 -4.52
CA GLN A 47 58.85 -7.54 -4.18
C GLN A 47 58.40 -8.79 -3.44
N GLU A 48 59.03 -9.90 -3.80
CA GLU A 48 58.97 -11.25 -3.28
C GLU A 48 59.49 -11.38 -1.83
N SER A 49 58.78 -12.12 -0.98
CA SER A 49 59.40 -13.05 -0.02
C SER A 49 58.40 -14.08 0.50
N VAL A 50 58.74 -15.35 0.28
CA VAL A 50 58.11 -16.57 0.83
C VAL A 50 58.89 -16.96 2.10
N PRO A 51 58.31 -17.69 3.07
CA PRO A 51 58.46 -19.15 3.01
C PRO A 51 57.22 -19.97 3.44
N ALA A 52 56.93 -20.97 2.61
CA ALA A 52 56.55 -22.36 2.90
C ALA A 52 55.64 -22.68 4.10
N ARG A 53 54.47 -23.28 3.80
CA ARG A 53 54.01 -24.53 4.45
C ARG A 53 52.88 -25.24 3.68
N LYS A 54 53.25 -26.38 3.11
CA LYS A 54 52.60 -27.71 3.23
C LYS A 54 51.09 -27.84 2.97
N ASN A 55 50.80 -28.16 1.70
CA ASN A 55 49.86 -29.16 1.18
C ASN A 55 49.18 -30.08 2.23
N ILE A 56 47.83 -30.10 2.25
CA ILE A 56 46.94 -31.29 2.28
C ILE A 56 45.50 -30.79 1.98
N ASN A 57 44.90 -31.33 0.91
CA ASN A 57 43.45 -31.50 0.74
C ASN A 57 43.23 -33.03 0.72
N PRO A 58 42.20 -33.60 1.37
CA PRO A 58 40.85 -33.55 0.78
C PRO A 58 39.69 -33.42 1.81
N SER A 59 38.59 -32.81 1.38
CA SER A 59 37.22 -33.03 1.92
C SER A 59 36.81 -34.51 1.81
N PRO A 60 35.66 -35.01 2.34
CA PRO A 60 34.55 -34.32 3.05
C PRO A 60 34.03 -35.10 4.30
N VAL A 61 33.24 -34.49 5.20
CA VAL A 61 32.07 -35.12 5.87
C VAL A 61 31.17 -34.02 6.47
N LEU A 62 29.89 -34.09 6.12
CA LEU A 62 28.75 -33.38 6.72
C LEU A 62 28.56 -33.79 8.19
N ALA A 63 28.50 -32.82 9.10
CA ALA A 63 27.83 -32.98 10.39
C ALA A 63 27.20 -31.65 10.81
N SER A 64 25.93 -31.47 10.48
CA SER A 64 25.09 -30.46 11.10
C SER A 64 24.87 -30.83 12.56
N THR A 65 25.44 -30.08 13.49
CA THR A 65 25.04 -30.11 14.89
C THR A 65 24.49 -28.73 15.25
N SER A 66 23.15 -28.68 15.35
CA SER A 66 22.41 -27.49 15.79
C SER A 66 22.79 -27.12 17.22
N PRO A 67 23.13 -25.86 17.53
CA PRO A 67 23.53 -25.45 18.87
C PRO A 67 22.36 -25.06 19.79
N PHE A 68 21.10 -25.29 19.40
CA PHE A 68 19.95 -24.63 20.04
C PHE A 68 18.95 -25.53 20.80
N LEU A 69 19.27 -26.79 21.07
CA LEU A 69 18.36 -27.70 21.77
C LEU A 69 19.10 -28.51 22.84
N SER A 70 19.32 -27.92 24.02
CA SER A 70 19.55 -28.64 25.28
C SER A 70 19.55 -27.68 26.48
N GLN A 71 18.37 -27.31 27.00
CA GLN A 71 18.23 -27.01 28.44
C GLN A 71 16.83 -27.39 28.91
N THR A 72 16.69 -28.66 29.30
CA THR A 72 15.60 -29.16 30.15
C THR A 72 16.19 -29.50 31.52
N GLU A 73 15.62 -28.88 32.54
CA GLU A 73 15.52 -29.26 33.96
C GLU A 73 16.77 -29.71 34.75
N SER A 74 17.04 -29.00 35.85
CA SER A 74 17.14 -29.62 37.20
C SER A 74 17.33 -28.56 38.29
N GLY A 75 16.39 -28.49 39.24
CA GLY A 75 16.68 -28.00 40.60
C GLY A 75 17.65 -28.95 41.32
N PRO A 76 18.29 -28.54 42.43
CA PRO A 76 17.58 -28.61 43.71
C PRO A 76 17.92 -27.50 44.75
N THR A 77 16.96 -27.37 45.67
CA THR A 77 17.02 -26.97 47.09
C THR A 77 18.39 -26.89 47.78
N ALA A 78 18.68 -25.77 48.47
CA ALA A 78 18.98 -25.71 49.92
C ALA A 78 19.36 -24.30 50.45
N LYS A 79 18.48 -23.78 51.34
CA LYS A 79 18.72 -23.20 52.69
C LYS A 79 19.80 -22.13 52.97
N MET A 80 19.29 -21.05 53.59
CA MET A 80 19.76 -20.34 54.81
C MET A 80 20.86 -19.25 54.72
N HIS A 81 20.43 -17.98 54.87
CA HIS A 81 20.81 -17.00 55.91
C HIS A 81 19.89 -15.77 55.72
N SER A 82 18.91 -15.51 56.59
CA SER A 82 18.96 -14.88 57.92
C SER A 82 19.49 -13.44 57.93
N GLU A 83 18.63 -12.55 58.46
CA GLU A 83 18.99 -11.36 59.25
C GLU A 83 19.24 -10.03 58.52
N ASN A 84 18.17 -9.22 58.38
CA ASN A 84 18.07 -7.92 59.05
C ASN A 84 16.76 -7.17 58.68
N ALA A 85 15.85 -7.12 59.65
CA ALA A 85 14.88 -6.04 59.84
C ALA A 85 15.17 -5.48 61.25
N PRO A 86 15.05 -4.15 61.51
CA PRO A 86 13.72 -3.57 61.65
C PRO A 86 13.59 -2.08 61.25
N SER A 87 12.42 -1.65 60.77
CA SER A 87 11.51 -0.81 61.57
C SER A 87 10.37 -0.20 60.73
N PRO A 88 9.17 -0.07 61.31
CA PRO A 88 7.98 0.47 60.66
C PRO A 88 7.83 1.98 60.93
N ILE A 89 7.43 2.74 59.91
CA ILE A 89 6.93 4.10 60.09
C ILE A 89 5.40 4.05 60.04
N ASN A 90 4.80 4.19 61.22
CA ASN A 90 3.44 4.66 61.42
C ASN A 90 3.38 6.17 61.15
N ALA A 91 2.37 6.62 60.39
CA ALA A 91 1.75 7.96 60.39
C ALA A 91 1.06 8.17 59.03
N THR A 92 -0.19 8.59 58.85
CA THR A 92 -1.25 9.05 59.74
C THR A 92 -2.52 9.05 58.88
N LEU A 93 -3.59 8.40 59.34
CA LEU A 93 -4.94 8.66 58.84
C LEU A 93 -5.32 10.09 59.25
N SER A 94 -5.61 10.93 58.26
CA SER A 94 -6.35 12.18 58.48
C SER A 94 -7.72 12.05 57.85
N ASP A 95 -8.71 11.88 58.72
CA ASP A 95 -10.11 12.22 58.53
C ASP A 95 -10.25 13.57 57.81
N THR A 96 -11.01 13.61 56.71
CA THR A 96 -11.68 14.84 56.28
C THR A 96 -13.02 14.49 55.61
N LYS A 97 -14.06 14.58 56.45
CA LYS A 97 -15.47 14.97 56.23
C LYS A 97 -16.25 14.54 54.96
N PRO A 98 -17.54 14.15 55.13
CA PRO A 98 -18.45 13.88 54.04
C PRO A 98 -18.89 15.20 53.37
N PHE A 99 -18.72 15.28 52.05
CA PHE A 99 -19.29 16.35 51.23
C PHE A 99 -20.70 15.95 50.80
N GLU A 100 -21.68 16.37 51.59
CA GLU A 100 -23.09 16.45 51.19
C GLU A 100 -23.30 17.61 50.20
N GLY A 101 -24.02 17.33 49.12
CA GLY A 101 -24.89 18.30 48.46
C GLY A 101 -24.27 19.22 47.40
N ALA A 102 -24.46 18.85 46.12
CA ALA A 102 -24.96 19.77 45.09
C ALA A 102 -25.22 19.00 43.79
N THR A 103 -26.44 18.48 43.65
CA THR A 103 -27.08 18.19 42.37
C THR A 103 -27.16 19.49 41.55
N ASN A 104 -26.25 19.65 40.59
CA ASN A 104 -26.39 20.64 39.53
C ASN A 104 -27.01 19.95 38.31
N GLU A 105 -28.34 19.85 38.31
CA GLU A 105 -29.12 19.74 37.07
C GLU A 105 -28.90 21.02 36.26
N ARG A 106 -27.87 21.03 35.41
CA ARG A 106 -27.86 21.99 34.30
C ARG A 106 -28.82 21.47 33.24
N ASN A 107 -30.06 21.93 33.37
CA ASN A 107 -30.95 22.13 32.24
C ASN A 107 -30.20 22.90 31.14
N PHE A 108 -29.71 22.17 30.14
CA PHE A 108 -29.33 22.78 28.87
C PHE A 108 -30.63 23.19 28.18
N SER A 109 -31.08 24.39 28.53
CA SER A 109 -32.10 25.13 27.83
C SER A 109 -31.66 25.26 26.37
N SER A 110 -32.33 24.51 25.51
CA SER A 110 -32.60 24.91 24.13
C SER A 110 -33.16 26.33 24.17
N ASN A 111 -32.45 27.27 23.55
CA ASN A 111 -32.95 28.51 22.94
C ASN A 111 -31.77 29.45 22.66
N ASN A 112 -31.30 29.45 21.42
CA ASN A 112 -30.87 30.67 20.73
C ASN A 112 -30.69 30.36 19.24
N THR A 113 -31.82 30.29 18.55
CA THR A 113 -31.89 30.48 17.10
C THR A 113 -31.66 31.97 16.82
N SER A 114 -30.41 32.36 16.63
CA SER A 114 -30.10 33.62 15.93
C SER A 114 -30.23 33.39 14.43
N PRO A 115 -31.08 34.16 13.72
CA PRO A 115 -31.20 34.07 12.27
C PRO A 115 -29.97 34.72 11.63
N PHE A 116 -29.03 33.89 11.18
CA PHE A 116 -28.02 34.37 10.23
C PHE A 116 -28.73 34.71 8.92
N PRO A 117 -28.44 35.88 8.32
CA PRO A 117 -28.99 36.23 7.02
C PRO A 117 -28.47 35.23 5.98
N VAL A 118 -29.40 34.44 5.44
CA VAL A 118 -29.18 33.58 4.29
C VAL A 118 -28.71 34.46 3.13
N GLN A 119 -27.40 34.51 2.89
CA GLN A 119 -26.85 35.11 1.68
C GLN A 119 -27.34 34.26 0.51
N ALA A 120 -28.23 34.84 -0.28
CA ALA A 120 -28.76 34.23 -1.49
C ALA A 120 -27.60 33.89 -2.42
N ALA A 121 -27.37 32.60 -2.64
CA ALA A 121 -26.36 32.11 -3.55
C ALA A 121 -26.58 32.73 -4.95
N PRO A 122 -25.53 33.23 -5.62
CA PRO A 122 -25.66 33.84 -6.93
C PRO A 122 -26.22 32.82 -7.93
N LYS A 123 -27.38 33.13 -8.51
CA LYS A 123 -28.00 32.34 -9.58
C LYS A 123 -27.03 32.24 -10.76
N LYS A 124 -26.36 31.10 -10.87
CA LYS A 124 -25.45 30.73 -11.97
C LYS A 124 -26.20 30.88 -13.30
N SER A 125 -25.72 31.75 -14.18
CA SER A 125 -26.41 32.13 -15.41
C SER A 125 -26.54 30.92 -16.35
N SER A 126 -27.78 30.60 -16.71
CA SER A 126 -28.20 29.41 -17.48
C SER A 126 -27.63 29.35 -18.91
N VAL A 127 -27.10 30.46 -19.44
CA VAL A 127 -26.59 30.53 -20.82
C VAL A 127 -25.28 29.77 -21.01
N LEU A 128 -24.36 29.83 -20.04
CA LEU A 128 -23.08 29.11 -20.13
C LEU A 128 -23.26 27.59 -20.07
N TRP A 129 -24.24 27.11 -19.29
CA TRP A 129 -24.54 25.68 -19.22
C TRP A 129 -25.08 25.15 -20.54
N LYS A 130 -25.93 25.92 -21.23
CA LYS A 130 -26.45 25.56 -22.55
C LYS A 130 -25.35 25.45 -23.60
N MET A 131 -24.40 26.40 -23.63
CA MET A 131 -23.26 26.35 -24.54
C MET A 131 -22.37 25.13 -24.28
N LEU A 132 -22.10 24.81 -23.01
CA LEU A 132 -21.30 23.64 -22.64
C LEU A 132 -21.98 22.32 -23.05
N THR A 133 -23.30 22.20 -22.85
CA THR A 133 -24.04 21.01 -23.28
C THR A 133 -24.03 20.83 -24.80
N THR A 134 -24.14 21.91 -25.58
CA THR A 134 -24.07 21.83 -27.05
C THR A 134 -22.69 21.39 -27.54
N LEU A 135 -21.61 21.88 -26.91
CA LEU A 135 -20.24 21.48 -27.25
C LEU A 135 -20.01 19.97 -27.01
N ILE A 136 -20.50 19.44 -25.88
CA ILE A 136 -20.35 18.02 -25.54
C ILE A 136 -21.08 17.13 -26.56
N VAL A 137 -22.29 17.52 -27.00
CA VAL A 137 -23.06 16.75 -28.00
C VAL A 137 -22.33 16.71 -29.34
N ILE A 138 -21.74 17.82 -29.79
CA ILE A 138 -20.95 17.88 -31.03
C ILE A 138 -19.72 16.96 -30.94
N LEU A 139 -19.05 16.94 -29.77
CA LEU A 139 -17.88 16.08 -29.56
C LEU A 139 -18.22 14.60 -29.63
N ILE A 140 -19.36 14.18 -29.03
CA ILE A 140 -19.83 12.79 -29.08
C ILE A 140 -20.15 12.35 -30.52
N ILE A 141 -20.80 13.22 -31.30
CA ILE A 141 -21.09 12.95 -32.73
C ILE A 141 -19.78 12.80 -33.53
N GLY A 142 -18.77 13.62 -33.23
CA GLY A 142 -17.44 13.53 -33.86
C GLY A 142 -16.75 12.19 -33.60
N VAL A 143 -16.77 11.70 -32.36
CA VAL A 143 -16.18 10.41 -31.99
C VAL A 143 -16.91 9.25 -32.69
N LEU A 144 -18.25 9.29 -32.75
CA LEU A 144 -19.04 8.27 -33.45
C LEU A 144 -18.76 8.26 -34.96
N ALA A 145 -18.65 9.44 -35.58
CA ALA A 145 -18.33 9.55 -37.01
C ALA A 145 -16.93 9.02 -37.33
N ALA A 146 -15.93 9.34 -36.49
CA ALA A 146 -14.57 8.83 -36.64
C ALA A 146 -14.50 7.30 -36.45
N GLY A 147 -15.21 6.75 -35.46
CA GLY A 147 -15.29 5.31 -35.24
C GLY A 147 -15.96 4.56 -36.40
N ALA A 148 -17.07 5.09 -36.93
CA ALA A 148 -17.75 4.52 -38.09
C ALA A 148 -16.86 4.56 -39.35
N TYR A 149 -16.13 5.67 -39.56
CA TYR A 149 -15.17 5.79 -40.67
C TYR A 149 -14.05 4.74 -40.56
N TYR A 150 -13.43 4.60 -39.38
CA TYR A 150 -12.37 3.63 -39.14
C TYR A 150 -12.84 2.19 -39.39
N PHE A 151 -14.02 1.82 -38.88
CA PHE A 151 -14.60 0.48 -39.08
C PHE A 151 -14.84 0.17 -40.56
N PHE A 152 -15.30 1.15 -41.34
CA PHE A 152 -15.56 0.98 -42.77
C PHE A 152 -14.28 0.81 -43.58
N VAL A 153 -13.20 1.52 -43.22
CA VAL A 153 -11.90 1.41 -43.89
C VAL A 153 -11.25 0.05 -43.61
N VAL A 154 -11.28 -0.43 -42.37
CA VAL A 154 -10.67 -1.71 -41.99
C VAL A 154 -11.41 -2.90 -42.59
N LYS A 155 -12.76 -2.87 -42.65
CA LYS A 155 -13.52 -3.98 -43.24
C LYS A 155 -13.40 -4.09 -44.76
N ASN A 156 -13.08 -2.99 -45.45
CA ASN A 156 -12.96 -2.98 -46.91
C ASN A 156 -11.51 -3.11 -47.39
N ALA A 157 -10.55 -3.32 -46.49
CA ALA A 157 -9.18 -3.63 -46.89
C ALA A 157 -9.18 -4.99 -47.62
N PRO A 158 -8.73 -5.06 -48.88
CA PRO A 158 -8.72 -6.29 -49.66
C PRO A 158 -7.82 -7.31 -48.96
N ALA A 159 -8.40 -8.47 -48.63
CA ALA A 159 -7.69 -9.58 -48.01
C ALA A 159 -6.44 -9.93 -48.83
N SER A 160 -5.25 -9.59 -48.29
CA SER A 160 -3.99 -10.04 -48.81
C SER A 160 -3.98 -11.57 -48.78
N LYS A 161 -4.05 -12.17 -49.96
CA LYS A 161 -4.05 -13.62 -50.17
C LYS A 161 -2.73 -14.19 -49.66
N THR A 162 -2.78 -14.89 -48.53
CA THR A 162 -1.70 -15.75 -48.06
C THR A 162 -1.51 -16.88 -49.05
N SER A 163 -0.31 -16.95 -49.63
CA SER A 163 0.14 -17.96 -50.57
C SER A 163 0.26 -19.34 -49.92
N SER A 164 -0.23 -20.34 -50.66
CA SER A 164 -0.14 -21.78 -50.42
C SER A 164 1.29 -22.27 -50.20
N PRO A 165 1.55 -23.25 -49.31
CA PRO A 165 2.78 -24.02 -49.36
C PRO A 165 2.68 -25.07 -50.48
N GLU A 166 3.75 -25.14 -51.26
CA GLU A 166 4.00 -26.08 -52.34
C GLU A 166 4.54 -27.39 -51.74
N ASN A 167 3.98 -28.51 -52.20
CA ASN A 167 4.40 -29.86 -51.84
C ASN A 167 5.76 -30.15 -52.48
N GLU A 168 6.75 -30.51 -51.67
CA GLU A 168 7.96 -31.22 -52.13
C GLU A 168 8.36 -32.34 -51.17
N PRO A 169 9.13 -33.33 -51.67
CA PRO A 169 8.98 -34.73 -51.31
C PRO A 169 9.84 -35.20 -50.13
N ILE A 170 9.45 -36.38 -49.65
CA ILE A 170 9.95 -37.15 -48.52
C ILE A 170 11.46 -37.42 -48.66
N GLU A 171 12.28 -36.90 -47.75
CA GLU A 171 13.64 -37.42 -47.52
C GLU A 171 14.03 -37.39 -46.02
N ASN A 172 14.35 -38.58 -45.52
CA ASN A 172 15.05 -38.97 -44.29
C ASN A 172 15.01 -38.07 -43.03
N SER A 173 14.28 -38.61 -42.06
CA SER A 173 14.26 -38.32 -40.62
C SER A 173 15.64 -38.04 -39.99
N THR A 174 15.82 -36.80 -39.57
CA THR A 174 16.74 -36.39 -38.50
C THR A 174 15.87 -35.77 -37.39
N PRO A 175 16.01 -36.18 -36.11
CA PRO A 175 15.15 -35.67 -35.03
C PRO A 175 15.37 -34.17 -34.83
N THR A 176 14.42 -33.38 -35.34
CA THR A 176 14.32 -31.94 -35.10
C THR A 176 14.15 -31.70 -33.61
N PRO A 177 14.93 -30.78 -32.99
CA PRO A 177 14.79 -30.43 -31.58
C PRO A 177 13.35 -29.96 -31.36
N SER A 178 12.62 -30.68 -30.51
CA SER A 178 11.28 -30.33 -30.06
C SER A 178 11.31 -28.89 -29.55
N GLU A 179 10.73 -27.99 -30.34
CA GLU A 179 10.50 -26.61 -29.96
C GLU A 179 9.58 -26.64 -28.73
N GLU A 180 10.19 -26.47 -27.57
CA GLU A 180 9.55 -26.47 -26.27
C GLU A 180 8.53 -25.33 -26.25
N GLN A 181 7.27 -25.67 -26.50
CA GLN A 181 6.16 -24.73 -26.39
C GLN A 181 6.16 -24.19 -24.97
N VAL A 182 6.61 -22.94 -24.81
CA VAL A 182 6.63 -22.23 -23.54
C VAL A 182 5.19 -22.10 -23.08
N LEU A 183 4.81 -22.98 -22.17
CA LEU A 183 3.47 -23.04 -21.60
C LEU A 183 3.29 -21.79 -20.74
N ILE A 184 2.50 -20.83 -21.25
CA ILE A 184 2.23 -19.56 -20.57
C ILE A 184 1.44 -19.91 -19.30
N THR A 185 2.13 -19.95 -18.17
CA THR A 185 1.54 -20.24 -16.87
C THR A 185 0.65 -19.05 -16.50
N PRO A 186 -0.62 -19.25 -16.09
CA PRO A 186 -1.50 -18.15 -15.73
C PRO A 186 -0.92 -17.37 -14.53
N VAL A 187 -0.97 -16.04 -14.60
CA VAL A 187 -0.41 -15.10 -13.60
C VAL A 187 -0.90 -15.39 -12.16
N SER A 188 -2.06 -16.04 -12.01
CA SER A 188 -2.59 -16.51 -10.72
C SER A 188 -1.68 -17.48 -9.96
N GLU A 189 -0.72 -18.12 -10.63
CA GLU A 189 0.22 -19.05 -9.98
C GLU A 189 1.42 -18.35 -9.34
N LYS A 190 1.74 -17.10 -9.73
CA LYS A 190 2.92 -16.39 -9.20
C LYS A 190 2.76 -15.99 -7.73
N TYR A 191 1.55 -15.61 -7.33
CA TYR A 191 1.26 -15.09 -5.99
C TYR A 191 0.18 -15.91 -5.28
N SER A 192 0.47 -16.34 -4.06
CA SER A 192 -0.49 -17.04 -3.19
C SER A 192 -1.33 -16.03 -2.41
N TYR A 193 -2.66 -16.24 -2.40
CA TYR A 193 -3.56 -15.53 -1.49
C TYR A 193 -3.69 -16.22 -0.12
N GLU A 194 -3.35 -17.51 -0.04
CA GLU A 194 -3.45 -18.33 1.18
C GLU A 194 -2.19 -18.24 2.05
N LYS A 195 -1.02 -18.21 1.43
CA LYS A 195 0.28 -18.16 2.10
C LYS A 195 0.96 -16.81 1.88
N PRO A 196 1.78 -16.34 2.84
CA PRO A 196 2.63 -15.18 2.61
C PRO A 196 3.57 -15.40 1.43
N ASN A 197 3.73 -14.37 0.61
CA ASN A 197 4.68 -14.31 -0.49
C ASN A 197 5.96 -13.61 -0.02
N TYR A 198 7.05 -13.74 -0.77
CA TYR A 198 8.29 -13.01 -0.49
C TYR A 198 8.44 -11.83 -1.45
N LEU A 199 8.80 -10.67 -0.91
CA LEU A 199 9.10 -9.47 -1.70
C LEU A 199 10.57 -9.10 -1.48
N PRO A 200 11.48 -9.51 -2.39
CA PRO A 200 12.91 -9.23 -2.25
C PRO A 200 13.19 -7.76 -2.55
N ILE A 201 13.88 -7.09 -1.63
CA ILE A 201 14.28 -5.68 -1.71
C ILE A 201 15.73 -5.55 -1.27
N ASN A 202 16.55 -4.90 -2.09
CA ASN A 202 17.93 -4.60 -1.72
C ASN A 202 18.01 -3.27 -0.95
N ILE A 203 17.72 -3.30 0.35
CA ILE A 203 17.72 -2.11 1.22
C ILE A 203 19.09 -1.41 1.34
N GLU A 204 20.20 -2.08 1.04
CA GLU A 204 21.54 -1.47 1.13
C GLU A 204 21.88 -0.61 -0.08
N LEU A 205 21.37 -0.98 -1.26
CA LEU A 205 21.71 -0.33 -2.53
C LEU A 205 20.55 0.48 -3.11
N SER A 206 19.31 0.20 -2.71
CA SER A 206 18.13 0.83 -3.30
C SER A 206 17.72 2.11 -2.58
N SER A 207 17.36 3.13 -3.38
CA SER A 207 16.72 4.34 -2.88
C SER A 207 15.24 4.10 -2.55
N SER A 208 14.62 5.03 -1.82
CA SER A 208 13.19 4.94 -1.49
C SER A 208 12.29 4.87 -2.74
N GLU A 209 12.70 5.53 -3.82
CA GLU A 209 12.02 5.53 -5.12
C GLU A 209 12.15 4.18 -5.83
N GLU A 210 13.30 3.52 -5.72
CA GLU A 210 13.49 2.17 -6.26
C GLU A 210 12.65 1.14 -5.50
N ILE A 211 12.61 1.23 -4.18
CA ILE A 211 11.75 0.40 -3.33
C ILE A 211 10.28 0.62 -3.72
N GLN A 212 9.86 1.88 -3.89
CA GLN A 212 8.48 2.20 -4.30
C GLN A 212 8.18 1.67 -5.71
N LYS A 213 9.15 1.69 -6.63
CA LYS A 213 9.03 1.11 -7.97
C LYS A 213 8.83 -0.40 -7.91
N ILE A 214 9.60 -1.12 -7.09
CA ILE A 214 9.44 -2.58 -6.90
C ILE A 214 8.03 -2.90 -6.39
N VAL A 215 7.55 -2.17 -5.38
CA VAL A 215 6.20 -2.34 -4.84
C VAL A 215 5.14 -2.00 -5.89
N SER A 216 5.32 -0.91 -6.64
CA SER A 216 4.40 -0.48 -7.70
C SER A 216 4.29 -1.51 -8.82
N THR A 217 5.41 -2.05 -9.30
CA THR A 217 5.44 -3.13 -10.31
C THR A 217 4.73 -4.38 -9.78
N THR A 218 5.01 -4.79 -8.54
CA THR A 218 4.33 -5.93 -7.91
C THR A 218 2.82 -5.70 -7.82
N ALA A 219 2.40 -4.48 -7.47
CA ALA A 219 1.00 -4.13 -7.41
C ALA A 219 0.34 -4.14 -8.80
N GLU A 220 1.00 -3.62 -9.83
CA GLU A 220 0.52 -3.65 -11.21
C GLU A 220 0.28 -5.09 -11.70
N GLU A 221 1.19 -6.02 -11.39
CA GLU A 221 1.00 -7.44 -11.70
C GLU A 221 -0.25 -8.03 -11.01
N ILE A 222 -0.46 -7.68 -9.74
CA ILE A 222 -1.62 -8.10 -8.93
C ILE A 222 -2.92 -7.44 -9.40
N SER A 223 -2.87 -6.25 -10.00
CA SER A 223 -4.07 -5.50 -10.44
C SER A 223 -4.93 -6.28 -11.46
N ASN A 224 -4.32 -7.22 -12.18
CA ASN A 224 -4.98 -8.07 -13.16
C ASN A 224 -5.69 -9.29 -12.54
N ILE A 225 -5.42 -9.59 -11.26
CA ILE A 225 -5.99 -10.74 -10.55
C ILE A 225 -7.25 -10.29 -9.80
N GLN A 226 -8.42 -10.76 -10.24
CA GLN A 226 -9.69 -10.43 -9.59
C GLN A 226 -9.88 -11.27 -8.32
N THR A 227 -9.47 -10.74 -7.18
CA THR A 227 -9.68 -11.36 -5.86
C THR A 227 -10.08 -10.32 -4.81
N LYS A 228 -10.89 -10.75 -3.84
CA LYS A 228 -11.26 -9.95 -2.68
C LYS A 228 -10.27 -10.08 -1.52
N VAL A 229 -9.41 -11.11 -1.55
CA VAL A 229 -8.45 -11.39 -0.49
C VAL A 229 -7.15 -10.62 -0.76
N PRO A 230 -6.54 -9.97 0.23
CA PRO A 230 -5.28 -9.27 0.00
C PRO A 230 -4.12 -10.28 -0.07
N PHE A 231 -3.18 -10.00 -0.97
CA PHE A 231 -1.92 -10.71 -1.05
C PHE A 231 -1.01 -10.23 0.08
N GLU A 232 -0.48 -11.17 0.84
CA GLU A 232 0.43 -10.90 1.96
C GLU A 232 1.86 -11.11 1.50
N PHE A 233 2.75 -10.22 1.92
CA PHE A 233 4.17 -10.21 1.59
C PHE A 233 5.03 -10.09 2.85
N ILE A 234 6.01 -10.96 2.96
CA ILE A 234 7.16 -10.84 3.84
C ILE A 234 8.24 -10.12 3.03
N VAL A 235 8.62 -8.93 3.48
CA VAL A 235 9.69 -8.16 2.83
C VAL A 235 11.03 -8.77 3.22
N THR A 236 11.85 -9.14 2.23
CA THR A 236 13.13 -9.82 2.46
C THR A 236 14.29 -9.12 1.80
N ASP A 237 15.51 -9.36 2.29
CA ASP A 237 16.75 -8.94 1.64
C ASP A 237 17.11 -9.85 0.43
N SER A 238 18.30 -9.63 -0.15
CA SER A 238 18.86 -10.43 -1.24
C SER A 238 19.19 -11.88 -0.85
N ASN A 239 19.24 -12.20 0.44
CA ASN A 239 19.49 -13.52 0.99
C ASN A 239 18.19 -14.23 1.42
N ASN A 240 17.02 -13.66 1.11
CA ASN A 240 15.70 -14.11 1.56
C ASN A 240 15.51 -14.05 3.10
N THR A 241 16.25 -13.18 3.78
CA THR A 241 16.07 -12.92 5.21
C THR A 241 14.99 -11.85 5.40
N PRO A 242 13.98 -12.08 6.26
CA PRO A 242 12.99 -11.05 6.57
C PRO A 242 13.64 -9.78 7.10
N ILE A 243 13.24 -8.63 6.54
CA ILE A 243 13.71 -7.32 6.98
C ILE A 243 12.87 -6.89 8.19
N ALA A 244 13.51 -6.33 9.22
CA ALA A 244 12.82 -5.78 10.38
C ALA A 244 12.07 -4.48 10.03
N PHE A 245 10.91 -4.25 10.63
CA PHE A 245 10.07 -3.09 10.35
C PHE A 245 10.79 -1.74 10.49
N PRO A 246 11.58 -1.47 11.55
CA PRO A 246 12.29 -0.18 11.67
C PRO A 246 13.29 0.07 10.54
N ILE A 247 13.92 -0.98 10.00
CA ILE A 247 14.86 -0.88 8.88
C ILE A 247 14.07 -0.57 7.60
N PHE A 248 12.98 -1.31 7.38
CA PHE A 248 12.09 -1.08 6.25
C PHE A 248 11.48 0.33 6.27
N SER A 249 11.04 0.84 7.42
CA SER A 249 10.43 2.16 7.54
C SER A 249 11.40 3.28 7.15
N VAL A 250 12.66 3.18 7.59
CA VAL A 250 13.69 4.17 7.20
C VAL A 250 13.99 4.07 5.71
N ALA A 251 14.22 2.86 5.18
CA ALA A 251 14.57 2.66 3.76
C ALA A 251 13.45 3.12 2.81
N SER A 252 12.19 2.90 3.18
CA SER A 252 11.01 3.31 2.42
C SER A 252 10.54 4.75 2.68
N ASN A 253 11.28 5.52 3.50
CA ASN A 253 10.91 6.88 3.88
C ASN A 253 9.52 6.99 4.55
N LEU A 254 9.14 5.97 5.33
CA LEU A 254 8.01 6.03 6.24
C LEU A 254 8.40 6.82 7.49
N ASN A 255 8.00 8.10 7.54
CA ASN A 255 8.40 9.05 8.57
C ASN A 255 7.58 8.91 9.86
N LEU A 256 7.62 7.75 10.49
CA LEU A 256 7.00 7.51 11.80
C LEU A 256 7.85 8.11 12.94
N SER A 257 7.21 8.63 13.99
CA SER A 257 7.95 9.15 15.15
C SER A 257 8.81 8.07 15.81
N SER A 258 9.94 8.47 16.41
CA SER A 258 10.80 7.58 17.19
C SER A 258 10.06 6.91 18.35
N GLU A 259 9.14 7.64 18.98
CA GLU A 259 8.27 7.18 20.07
C GLU A 259 7.35 6.07 19.59
N LEU A 260 6.74 6.20 18.41
CA LEU A 260 5.91 5.16 17.81
C LEU A 260 6.75 3.93 17.48
N LEU A 261 7.88 4.10 16.78
CA LEU A 261 8.77 3.01 16.39
C LEU A 261 9.28 2.21 17.61
N ALA A 262 9.59 2.88 18.73
CA ALA A 262 10.03 2.23 19.96
C ALA A 262 8.98 1.27 20.57
N ASN A 263 7.69 1.48 20.26
CA ASN A 263 6.59 0.66 20.75
C ASN A 263 6.09 -0.38 19.71
N LEU A 264 6.77 -0.49 18.56
CA LEU A 264 6.51 -1.50 17.53
C LEU A 264 7.57 -2.61 17.57
N GLU A 265 7.17 -3.81 17.19
CA GLU A 265 8.06 -4.96 17.02
C GLU A 265 8.74 -4.94 15.65
N GLU A 266 9.70 -5.86 15.47
CA GLU A 266 10.42 -6.03 14.21
C GLU A 266 9.59 -6.75 13.14
N SER A 267 8.67 -7.64 13.55
CA SER A 267 7.85 -8.42 12.64
C SER A 267 6.68 -7.63 12.07
N PHE A 268 6.54 -7.66 10.75
CA PHE A 268 5.43 -7.04 10.04
C PHE A 268 5.08 -7.82 8.76
N SER A 269 3.86 -7.61 8.28
CA SER A 269 3.39 -8.09 6.97
C SER A 269 2.99 -6.91 6.11
N PHE A 270 3.39 -6.92 4.84
CA PHE A 270 2.96 -5.96 3.82
C PHE A 270 1.82 -6.57 3.00
N PHE A 271 0.80 -5.78 2.66
CA PHE A 271 -0.38 -6.25 1.93
C PHE A 271 -0.59 -5.45 0.66
N ILE A 272 -0.99 -6.15 -0.40
CA ILE A 272 -1.51 -5.55 -1.64
C ILE A 272 -2.90 -6.10 -1.89
N HIS A 273 -3.88 -5.21 -2.02
CA HIS A 273 -5.27 -5.52 -2.28
C HIS A 273 -5.71 -4.92 -3.62
N ASN A 274 -6.39 -5.72 -4.44
CA ASN A 274 -6.96 -5.26 -5.70
C ASN A 274 -8.43 -4.84 -5.51
N GLU A 275 -8.67 -3.53 -5.58
CA GLU A 275 -9.99 -2.94 -5.49
C GLU A 275 -10.48 -2.54 -6.88
N GLN A 276 -11.04 -3.51 -7.62
CA GLN A 276 -11.60 -3.29 -8.97
C GLN A 276 -10.59 -2.72 -9.98
N GLY A 277 -9.38 -3.28 -10.00
CA GLY A 277 -8.27 -2.84 -10.87
C GLY A 277 -7.43 -1.71 -10.27
N LYS A 278 -7.83 -1.14 -9.13
CA LYS A 278 -7.00 -0.21 -8.37
C LYS A 278 -6.30 -0.94 -7.24
N THR A 279 -4.98 -0.92 -7.24
CA THR A 279 -4.21 -1.54 -6.16
C THR A 279 -4.11 -0.62 -4.96
N ARG A 280 -4.32 -1.20 -3.79
CA ARG A 280 -4.24 -0.55 -2.49
C ARG A 280 -3.26 -1.33 -1.64
N THR A 281 -2.55 -0.64 -0.78
CA THR A 281 -1.54 -1.21 0.09
C THR A 281 -1.98 -1.15 1.54
N GLY A 282 -1.36 -1.98 2.36
CA GLY A 282 -1.44 -1.86 3.80
C GLY A 282 -0.28 -2.57 4.48
N ILE A 283 -0.15 -2.32 5.78
CA ILE A 283 0.85 -2.95 6.64
C ILE A 283 0.19 -3.38 7.94
N ALA A 284 0.59 -4.55 8.46
CA ALA A 284 0.26 -4.99 9.80
C ALA A 284 1.55 -5.22 10.58
N ILE A 285 1.73 -4.50 11.69
CA ILE A 285 2.97 -4.46 12.46
C ILE A 285 2.67 -4.95 13.88
N GLU A 286 3.48 -5.85 14.42
CA GLU A 286 3.30 -6.32 15.80
C GLU A 286 3.62 -5.22 16.84
N LEU A 287 2.92 -5.26 17.97
CA LEU A 287 3.02 -4.23 19.01
C LEU A 287 3.78 -4.72 20.23
N LYS A 288 4.69 -3.87 20.74
CA LYS A 288 5.26 -4.03 22.10
C LYS A 288 4.30 -3.51 23.17
N ASN A 289 3.72 -2.33 22.92
CA ASN A 289 2.81 -1.67 23.86
C ASN A 289 1.63 -1.02 23.14
N LYS A 290 0.48 -1.70 23.18
CA LYS A 290 -0.77 -1.27 22.55
C LYS A 290 -1.23 0.14 22.96
N ASN A 291 -1.12 0.50 24.24
CA ASN A 291 -1.64 1.76 24.73
C ASN A 291 -0.81 2.95 24.25
N ASN A 292 0.52 2.79 24.26
CA ASN A 292 1.44 3.81 23.75
C ASN A 292 1.28 4.00 22.25
N VAL A 293 1.17 2.91 21.48
CA VAL A 293 0.97 2.96 20.03
C VAL A 293 -0.30 3.72 19.67
N LEU A 294 -1.41 3.48 20.39
CA LEU A 294 -2.65 4.21 20.15
C LEU A 294 -2.52 5.70 20.44
N ALA A 295 -1.84 6.09 21.52
CA ALA A 295 -1.59 7.49 21.84
C ALA A 295 -0.72 8.18 20.79
N GLU A 296 0.37 7.52 20.36
CA GLU A 296 1.29 8.06 19.36
C GLU A 296 0.66 8.19 17.96
N MET A 297 -0.19 7.22 17.57
CA MET A 297 -0.94 7.32 16.31
C MET A 297 -1.92 8.50 16.32
N LEU A 298 -2.59 8.76 17.44
CA LEU A 298 -3.47 9.93 17.59
C LEU A 298 -2.68 11.24 17.49
N ASN A 299 -1.48 11.30 18.07
CA ASN A 299 -0.61 12.48 18.01
C ASN A 299 -0.10 12.76 16.58
N GLN A 300 0.04 11.71 15.75
CA GLN A 300 0.54 11.82 14.38
C GLN A 300 -0.55 12.00 13.32
N GLU A 301 -1.84 12.02 13.67
CA GLU A 301 -2.93 12.10 12.68
C GLU A 301 -2.78 13.28 11.71
N SER A 302 -2.27 14.42 12.17
CA SER A 302 -2.10 15.61 11.32
C SER A 302 -0.99 15.47 10.27
N THR A 303 0.00 14.61 10.49
CA THR A 303 1.14 14.39 9.56
C THR A 303 1.07 13.02 8.89
N LEU A 304 0.13 12.16 9.27
CA LEU A 304 0.09 10.77 8.86
C LEU A 304 -0.01 10.58 7.34
N THR A 305 -0.65 11.52 6.62
CA THR A 305 -0.72 11.44 5.15
C THR A 305 0.64 11.60 4.48
N GLU A 306 1.46 12.52 4.98
CA GLU A 306 2.81 12.75 4.46
C GLU A 306 3.75 11.63 4.90
N ASN A 307 3.66 11.23 6.18
CA ASN A 307 4.50 10.20 6.78
C ASN A 307 4.29 8.81 6.15
N LEU A 308 3.11 8.56 5.58
CA LEU A 308 2.76 7.32 4.90
C LEU A 308 2.72 7.45 3.37
N SER A 309 3.28 8.53 2.81
CA SER A 309 3.26 8.80 1.36
C SER A 309 3.74 7.62 0.52
N PHE A 310 4.74 6.86 0.99
CA PHE A 310 5.24 5.64 0.36
C PHE A 310 4.15 4.60 0.07
N LEU A 311 3.18 4.43 0.97
CA LEU A 311 2.10 3.45 0.79
C LEU A 311 1.18 3.83 -0.38
N PHE A 312 1.13 5.10 -0.75
CA PHE A 312 0.39 5.55 -1.91
C PHE A 312 1.23 5.35 -3.16
N LEU A 313 0.98 4.25 -3.86
CA LEU A 313 1.68 3.89 -5.12
C LEU A 313 1.36 4.82 -6.30
N SER A 314 0.60 5.88 -6.07
CA SER A 314 0.11 6.83 -7.06
C SER A 314 0.63 8.24 -6.76
N LYS A 315 0.11 9.23 -7.48
CA LYS A 315 0.50 10.64 -7.35
C LYS A 315 0.51 11.12 -5.90
N PRO A 316 1.40 12.09 -5.58
CA PRO A 316 1.46 12.70 -4.26
C PRO A 316 0.10 13.29 -3.89
N ILE A 317 -0.29 13.07 -2.64
CA ILE A 317 -1.57 13.54 -2.12
C ILE A 317 -1.36 14.87 -1.42
N ILE A 318 -2.07 15.90 -1.85
CA ILE A 318 -2.04 17.23 -1.26
C ILE A 318 -3.40 17.47 -0.59
N ASN A 319 -3.42 17.64 0.73
CA ASN A 319 -4.63 17.96 1.47
C ASN A 319 -4.42 19.23 2.29
N GLU A 320 -5.41 20.14 2.26
CA GLU A 320 -5.35 21.40 3.00
C GLU A 320 -5.82 21.27 4.47
N LYS A 321 -6.62 20.25 4.79
CA LYS A 321 -7.11 20.01 6.16
C LYS A 321 -7.39 18.53 6.41
N ILE A 322 -6.68 17.95 7.37
CA ILE A 322 -6.82 16.55 7.78
C ILE A 322 -7.71 16.48 9.03
N VAL A 323 -8.79 15.69 8.97
CA VAL A 323 -9.68 15.43 10.11
C VAL A 323 -10.06 13.95 10.10
N PHE A 324 -9.46 13.18 11.01
CA PHE A 324 -9.78 11.77 11.16
C PHE A 324 -11.16 11.57 11.81
N LYS A 325 -11.90 10.61 11.28
CA LYS A 325 -13.17 10.10 11.80
C LYS A 325 -12.94 8.74 12.46
N SER A 326 -13.90 8.31 13.26
CA SER A 326 -13.90 6.98 13.88
C SER A 326 -14.99 6.12 13.26
N GLY A 327 -14.71 4.83 13.13
CA GLY A 327 -15.65 3.80 12.73
C GLY A 327 -15.32 2.47 13.41
N GLU A 328 -16.07 1.44 13.05
CA GLU A 328 -15.86 0.09 13.55
C GLU A 328 -16.10 -0.91 12.42
N TYR A 329 -15.28 -1.96 12.36
CA TYR A 329 -15.44 -3.06 11.42
C TYR A 329 -15.08 -4.37 12.12
N ASN A 330 -16.01 -5.34 12.12
CA ASN A 330 -15.84 -6.64 12.78
C ASN A 330 -15.32 -6.54 14.24
N GLY A 331 -15.86 -5.59 15.01
CA GLY A 331 -15.43 -5.31 16.38
C GLY A 331 -14.10 -4.56 16.52
N VAL A 332 -13.42 -4.24 15.42
CA VAL A 332 -12.18 -3.47 15.39
C VAL A 332 -12.50 -1.99 15.25
N LYS A 333 -12.06 -1.18 16.22
CA LYS A 333 -12.14 0.29 16.12
C LYS A 333 -11.13 0.77 15.07
N VAL A 334 -11.63 1.50 14.08
CA VAL A 334 -10.84 2.04 12.97
C VAL A 334 -10.93 3.56 12.99
N ARG A 335 -9.80 4.23 12.82
CA ARG A 335 -9.73 5.66 12.55
C ARG A 335 -9.40 5.86 11.09
N PHE A 336 -10.11 6.77 10.44
CA PHE A 336 -9.97 6.95 9.00
C PHE A 336 -10.05 8.41 8.56
N PHE A 337 -9.34 8.74 7.49
CA PHE A 337 -9.40 10.00 6.80
C PHE A 337 -9.55 9.77 5.30
N ASN A 338 -10.65 10.26 4.71
CA ASN A 338 -10.87 10.18 3.28
C ASN A 338 -10.06 11.26 2.58
N LEU A 339 -9.25 10.85 1.60
CA LEU A 339 -8.40 11.76 0.84
C LEU A 339 -9.26 12.35 -0.28
N ALA A 340 -9.52 13.65 -0.26
CA ALA A 340 -10.49 14.32 -1.14
C ALA A 340 -10.00 14.50 -2.60
N ALA A 341 -9.05 13.69 -3.04
CA ALA A 341 -8.33 13.88 -4.29
C ALA A 341 -8.86 12.91 -5.36
N ASN A 342 -9.92 13.30 -6.08
CA ASN A 342 -10.41 12.69 -7.34
C ASN A 342 -10.73 11.18 -7.34
N ASP A 343 -10.51 10.47 -6.24
CA ASP A 343 -10.70 9.04 -6.08
C ASP A 343 -11.40 8.75 -4.77
N ASP A 344 -12.71 8.56 -4.87
CA ASP A 344 -13.63 8.40 -3.73
C ASP A 344 -13.31 7.19 -2.84
N SER A 345 -12.42 6.27 -3.26
CA SER A 345 -11.99 5.13 -2.45
C SER A 345 -10.61 5.28 -1.79
N THR A 346 -9.89 6.38 -2.02
CA THR A 346 -8.59 6.58 -1.36
C THR A 346 -8.78 7.15 0.04
N SER A 347 -8.26 6.46 1.04
CA SER A 347 -8.32 6.89 2.44
C SER A 347 -7.06 6.45 3.19
N ILE A 348 -6.81 7.02 4.36
CA ILE A 348 -5.89 6.44 5.34
C ILE A 348 -6.76 5.86 6.42
N ASP A 349 -6.64 4.56 6.61
CA ASP A 349 -7.33 3.84 7.66
C ASP A 349 -6.28 3.23 8.57
N TYR A 350 -6.45 3.34 9.88
CA TYR A 350 -5.64 2.59 10.83
C TYR A 350 -6.48 2.05 11.99
N GLY A 351 -6.03 0.94 12.57
CA GLY A 351 -6.70 0.28 13.70
C GLY A 351 -5.76 -0.67 14.41
N ILE A 352 -6.15 -1.13 15.59
CA ILE A 352 -5.39 -2.13 16.35
C ILE A 352 -6.24 -3.38 16.55
N TYR A 353 -5.73 -4.52 16.07
CA TYR A 353 -6.36 -5.83 16.22
C TYR A 353 -5.31 -6.89 16.54
N ASP A 354 -5.61 -7.79 17.47
CA ASP A 354 -4.75 -8.93 17.85
C ASP A 354 -3.26 -8.58 18.05
N ASN A 355 -2.99 -7.56 18.85
CA ASN A 355 -1.63 -7.05 19.10
C ASN A 355 -0.87 -6.61 17.82
N LYS A 356 -1.59 -6.17 16.78
CA LYS A 356 -1.04 -5.59 15.56
C LYS A 356 -1.64 -4.21 15.30
N LEU A 357 -0.81 -3.24 14.90
CA LEU A 357 -1.24 -2.00 14.26
C LEU A 357 -1.41 -2.29 12.78
N ILE A 358 -2.62 -2.05 12.27
CA ILE A 358 -2.97 -2.20 10.87
C ILE A 358 -3.12 -0.80 10.29
N ILE A 359 -2.50 -0.54 9.15
CA ILE A 359 -2.61 0.71 8.39
C ILE A 359 -2.90 0.35 6.94
N ALA A 360 -3.84 1.02 6.29
CA ALA A 360 -4.19 0.76 4.89
C ALA A 360 -4.53 2.06 4.12
N THR A 361 -4.39 1.99 2.80
CA THR A 361 -4.64 3.12 1.87
C THR A 361 -6.03 3.12 1.23
N SER A 362 -6.92 2.24 1.69
CA SER A 362 -8.36 2.34 1.48
C SER A 362 -9.13 1.61 2.58
N LYS A 363 -10.39 1.99 2.79
CA LYS A 363 -11.34 1.29 3.66
C LYS A 363 -11.47 -0.20 3.29
N ASN A 364 -11.54 -0.51 1.99
CA ASN A 364 -11.71 -1.89 1.53
C ASN A 364 -10.44 -2.72 1.76
N ALA A 365 -9.24 -2.13 1.56
CA ALA A 365 -7.99 -2.78 1.93
C ALA A 365 -7.90 -3.03 3.44
N MET A 366 -8.28 -2.06 4.28
CA MET A 366 -8.33 -2.24 5.74
C MET A 366 -9.21 -3.43 6.14
N TRP A 367 -10.43 -3.49 5.61
CA TRP A 367 -11.37 -4.58 5.91
C TRP A 367 -10.83 -5.94 5.47
N ALA A 368 -10.29 -6.00 4.25
CA ALA A 368 -9.72 -7.22 3.70
C ALA A 368 -8.53 -7.74 4.53
N ILE A 369 -7.70 -6.83 5.08
CA ILE A 369 -6.57 -7.19 5.96
C ILE A 369 -7.10 -7.70 7.31
N ILE A 370 -8.08 -7.01 7.92
CA ILE A 370 -8.70 -7.46 9.17
C ILE A 370 -9.29 -8.87 9.01
N ASP A 371 -10.07 -9.09 7.95
CA ASP A 371 -10.69 -10.38 7.66
C ASP A 371 -9.64 -11.50 7.51
N LYS A 372 -8.53 -11.21 6.83
CA LYS A 372 -7.44 -12.17 6.66
C LYS A 372 -6.79 -12.52 8.00
N ILE A 373 -6.49 -11.54 8.85
CA ILE A 373 -5.88 -11.78 10.17
C ILE A 373 -6.84 -12.56 11.08
N VAL A 374 -8.13 -12.24 11.07
CA VAL A 374 -9.17 -12.98 11.83
C VAL A 374 -9.24 -14.44 11.37
N ALA A 375 -9.22 -14.70 10.07
CA ALA A 375 -9.25 -16.04 9.51
C ALA A 375 -8.00 -16.85 9.88
N GLN A 376 -6.81 -16.27 9.77
CA GLN A 376 -5.54 -16.91 10.15
C GLN A 376 -5.53 -17.31 11.64
N LYS A 377 -5.97 -16.41 12.53
CA LYS A 377 -6.07 -16.70 13.97
C LYS A 377 -6.99 -17.90 14.25
N THR A 378 -8.10 -17.98 13.53
CA THR A 378 -9.07 -19.09 13.68
C THR A 378 -8.46 -20.42 13.24
N GLN A 379 -7.63 -20.41 12.21
CA GLN A 379 -6.93 -21.62 11.71
C GLN A 379 -5.79 -22.07 12.63
N SER A 380 -5.08 -21.15 13.28
CA SER A 380 -3.94 -21.47 14.16
C SER A 380 -4.32 -21.99 15.55
N GLN A 381 -5.62 -22.04 15.92
CA GLN A 381 -6.10 -22.60 17.20
C GLN A 381 -6.86 -23.93 17.01
N PRO A 382 -6.16 -25.06 16.73
CA PRO A 382 -6.81 -26.35 16.48
C PRO A 382 -7.49 -26.99 17.71
N GLY A 383 -7.46 -26.36 18.89
CA GLY A 383 -7.94 -26.93 20.16
C GLY A 383 -9.37 -26.56 20.59
N LEU A 384 -10.08 -25.70 19.85
CA LEU A 384 -11.44 -25.23 20.20
C LEU A 384 -12.49 -25.58 19.12
N GLN A 385 -12.26 -26.64 18.33
CA GLN A 385 -13.26 -27.19 17.40
C GLN A 385 -14.33 -28.03 18.11
N GLY A 386 -14.88 -27.50 19.20
CA GLY A 386 -16.10 -28.02 19.80
C GLY A 386 -17.34 -27.49 19.07
N THR A 387 -17.84 -28.25 18.10
CA THR A 387 -19.26 -28.29 17.67
C THR A 387 -19.88 -27.13 16.85
N SER A 388 -19.13 -26.17 16.32
CA SER A 388 -19.70 -25.21 15.36
C SER A 388 -19.54 -25.69 13.91
N ASP A 389 -20.32 -26.69 13.52
CA ASP A 389 -20.63 -27.05 12.12
C ASP A 389 -21.45 -25.92 11.45
N LEU A 390 -20.87 -24.74 11.32
CA LEU A 390 -21.39 -23.67 10.47
C LEU A 390 -20.47 -23.53 9.25
N ASN A 391 -20.91 -24.27 8.24
CA ASN A 391 -20.41 -24.40 6.88
C ASN A 391 -20.12 -23.02 6.22
N ILE A 392 -18.91 -22.48 6.37
CA ILE A 392 -18.47 -21.25 5.67
C ILE A 392 -18.41 -21.47 4.14
N LYS A 393 -18.34 -22.72 3.67
CA LYS A 393 -18.40 -23.05 2.25
C LYS A 393 -19.74 -22.64 1.59
N THR A 394 -20.81 -22.50 2.37
CA THR A 394 -22.14 -22.12 1.85
C THR A 394 -22.33 -20.60 1.66
N LEU A 395 -21.43 -19.75 2.19
CA LEU A 395 -21.55 -18.28 2.05
C LEU A 395 -20.91 -17.73 0.77
N LEU A 396 -20.02 -18.49 0.11
CA LEU A 396 -19.41 -18.09 -1.17
C LEU A 396 -20.11 -18.66 -2.41
N GLU A 397 -20.98 -19.67 -2.25
CA GLU A 397 -21.59 -20.38 -3.38
C GLU A 397 -23.10 -20.07 -3.57
N ASN A 398 -23.75 -19.39 -2.61
CA ASN A 398 -25.18 -19.06 -2.66
C ASN A 398 -25.47 -17.55 -2.71
N SER A 399 -24.72 -16.78 -3.51
CA SER A 399 -25.25 -15.49 -4.00
C SER A 399 -26.09 -15.78 -5.24
N PRO A 400 -27.44 -15.76 -5.17
CA PRO A 400 -28.25 -15.84 -6.37
C PRO A 400 -27.96 -14.61 -7.21
N VAL A 401 -27.38 -14.83 -8.39
CA VAL A 401 -27.46 -13.89 -9.50
C VAL A 401 -28.95 -13.80 -9.85
N GLN A 402 -29.67 -12.86 -9.21
CA GLN A 402 -30.94 -12.42 -9.73
C GLN A 402 -30.66 -11.68 -11.02
N ALA A 403 -30.82 -12.39 -12.13
CA ALA A 403 -30.97 -11.77 -13.43
C ALA A 403 -32.14 -10.77 -13.34
N PRO A 404 -31.99 -9.54 -13.88
CA PRO A 404 -33.11 -8.62 -13.97
C PRO A 404 -34.18 -9.25 -14.88
N VAL A 405 -35.30 -9.61 -14.27
CA VAL A 405 -36.53 -9.95 -15.00
C VAL A 405 -36.98 -8.70 -15.72
N LEU A 406 -36.85 -8.71 -17.04
CA LEU A 406 -37.55 -7.79 -17.94
C LEU A 406 -39.05 -8.06 -17.81
N THR A 407 -39.73 -7.29 -16.96
CA THR A 407 -41.19 -7.19 -17.03
C THR A 407 -41.55 -6.31 -18.22
N GLU A 408 -41.97 -6.94 -19.32
CA GLU A 408 -42.84 -6.30 -20.31
C GLU A 408 -44.10 -5.83 -19.59
N ASN A 409 -44.28 -4.52 -19.48
CA ASN A 409 -45.51 -3.94 -18.95
C ASN A 409 -46.02 -2.87 -19.90
N GLY A 410 -47.21 -3.15 -20.44
CA GLY A 410 -48.28 -2.15 -20.48
C GLY A 410 -48.24 -1.15 -21.64
N SER A 411 -48.75 -1.61 -22.78
CA SER A 411 -49.41 -0.77 -23.78
C SER A 411 -50.39 0.20 -23.11
N SER A 412 -50.03 1.49 -23.06
CA SER A 412 -50.91 2.56 -22.61
C SER A 412 -51.64 3.14 -23.82
N GLN A 413 -52.94 2.86 -23.90
CA GLN A 413 -53.87 3.53 -24.82
C GLN A 413 -53.86 5.05 -24.63
N PRO A 414 -53.90 5.86 -25.70
CA PRO A 414 -54.17 7.28 -25.60
C PRO A 414 -55.66 7.52 -25.30
N GLN A 415 -55.96 8.10 -24.13
CA GLN A 415 -57.29 8.63 -23.83
C GLN A 415 -57.55 9.91 -24.64
N ALA A 416 -58.72 9.95 -25.28
CA ALA A 416 -59.21 11.07 -26.05
C ALA A 416 -59.57 12.27 -25.15
N VAL A 417 -59.12 13.44 -25.57
CA VAL A 417 -59.46 14.75 -24.97
C VAL A 417 -60.84 15.19 -25.48
N PRO A 418 -61.82 15.52 -24.61
CA PRO A 418 -63.08 16.11 -25.05
C PRO A 418 -62.92 17.60 -25.39
N PRO A 419 -63.74 18.13 -26.33
CA PRO A 419 -63.68 19.52 -26.73
C PRO A 419 -64.28 20.44 -25.66
N ILE A 420 -63.58 21.52 -25.35
CA ILE A 420 -64.11 22.64 -24.56
C ILE A 420 -64.83 23.58 -25.52
N ALA A 421 -66.13 23.75 -25.32
CA ALA A 421 -66.96 24.74 -26.00
C ALA A 421 -67.34 25.85 -24.99
N ASN A 422 -66.81 27.06 -25.25
CA ASN A 422 -67.46 28.38 -25.24
C ASN A 422 -66.44 29.48 -25.01
#